data_AF-A0AAJ1AIZ8-F1
#
_entry.id   AF-A0AAJ1AIZ8-F1
#
_cell.length_a   1.000
_cell.length_b   1.000
_cell.length_c   1.000
_cell.angle_alpha   90.00
_cell.angle_beta   90.00
_cell.angle_gamma   90.00
#
_symmetry.space_group_name_H-M   'P 1'
#
loop_
_entity.id
_entity.type
_entity.pdbx_description
1 polymer ?
#
loop_
_entity_poly.entity_id
_entity_poly.type
_entity_poly.pdbx_seq_one_letter_code
_entity_poly.pdbx_strand_id
1 'polypeptide(L)'
;MLTQFLIEVTQLLIVGLGAPLLIGLVRRVKARLQGRRGAGVLQPYADLRKLLAKEAVVSETTSWIFRFTPYLLAATMLLSALLIPLLTTRTPLGFVGNIIVLMYLFLLGTFFLALAGLEAGSAFGGMGSSREMAVAALAEPTVMIAIFAIALHVGNTGLDEIVRRGASDPLLLLSPGHLLAFVAFFIVALAETGRLPVDNPATHLELTMIHEAMVLEYSGRHLMLIEWAAGMKLLVFLALLSNLFLPWGVAFTVTPSALAVAFIALIIKVGALAIGIAAIETAMAKLRLFRLPALLSGSFALALLAVISFLFVK
;
A
#
# COMPACT_ATOMS: atom_id res chain seq x y z
N MET A 1 -0.70 9.87 27.71
CA MET A 1 -1.37 10.92 26.90
C MET A 1 -0.36 11.67 26.03
N LEU A 2 0.51 12.54 26.56
CA LEU A 2 1.46 13.30 25.71
C LEU A 2 2.37 12.42 24.84
N THR A 3 2.94 11.35 25.41
CA THR A 3 3.79 10.41 24.67
C THR A 3 3.06 9.66 23.56
N GLN A 4 1.79 9.29 23.76
CA GLN A 4 0.97 8.62 22.74
C GLN A 4 0.64 9.59 21.60
N PHE A 5 0.25 10.82 21.93
CA PHE A 5 0.01 11.87 20.96
C PHE A 5 1.26 12.17 20.10
N LEU A 6 2.45 12.18 20.72
CA LEU A 6 3.69 12.36 19.97
C LEU A 6 3.97 11.20 19.00
N ILE A 7 3.67 9.95 19.39
CA ILE A 7 3.79 8.79 18.50
C ILE A 7 2.81 8.89 17.34
N GLU A 8 1.55 9.25 17.61
CA GLU A 8 0.51 9.46 16.60
C GLU A 8 0.96 10.46 15.54
N VAL A 9 1.37 11.65 15.97
CA VAL A 9 1.85 12.71 15.08
C VAL A 9 3.07 12.25 14.30
N THR A 10 4.02 11.59 14.95
CA THR A 10 5.24 11.08 14.28
C THR A 10 4.89 10.05 13.21
N GLN A 11 3.96 9.15 13.48
CA GLN A 11 3.52 8.11 12.56
C GLN A 11 2.83 8.70 11.33
N LEU A 12 1.93 9.67 11.54
CA LEU A 12 1.28 10.41 10.45
C LEU A 12 2.29 11.19 9.61
N LEU A 13 3.27 11.84 10.24
CA LEU A 13 4.33 12.56 9.53
C LEU A 13 5.18 11.61 8.69
N ILE A 14 5.53 10.42 9.22
CA ILE A 14 6.30 9.42 8.49
C ILE A 14 5.53 8.91 7.27
N VAL A 15 4.24 8.60 7.41
CA VAL A 15 3.46 8.12 6.25
C VAL A 15 3.21 9.25 5.26
N GLY A 16 2.75 10.41 5.73
CA GLY A 16 2.41 11.54 4.89
C GLY A 16 3.61 12.14 4.16
N LEU A 17 4.74 12.34 4.86
CA LEU A 17 5.96 12.87 4.24
C LEU A 17 6.79 11.77 3.61
N GLY A 18 6.82 10.54 4.11
CA GLY A 18 7.60 9.44 3.54
C GLY A 18 7.04 8.92 2.21
N ALA A 19 5.73 9.03 2.00
CA ALA A 19 5.07 8.53 0.78
C ALA A 19 5.62 9.16 -0.52
N PRO A 20 5.71 10.50 -0.67
CA PRO A 20 6.33 11.11 -1.86
C PRO A 20 7.82 10.74 -2.02
N LEU A 21 8.56 10.60 -0.91
CA LEU A 21 9.96 10.19 -0.94
C LEU A 21 10.12 8.78 -1.53
N LEU A 22 9.25 7.87 -1.11
CA LEU A 22 9.23 6.49 -1.58
C LEU A 22 8.96 6.41 -3.09
N ILE A 23 7.97 7.15 -3.59
CA ILE A 23 7.71 7.26 -5.03
C ILE A 23 8.95 7.78 -5.76
N GLY A 24 9.60 8.79 -5.20
CA GLY A 24 10.80 9.40 -5.76
C GLY A 24 11.98 8.41 -5.83
N LEU A 25 12.14 7.58 -4.80
CA LEU A 25 13.14 6.52 -4.75
C LEU A 25 12.90 5.49 -5.85
N VAL A 26 11.67 4.96 -5.97
CA VAL A 26 11.29 3.99 -7.01
C VAL A 26 11.58 4.57 -8.41
N ARG A 27 11.12 5.80 -8.68
CA ARG A 27 11.36 6.49 -9.97
C ARG A 27 12.84 6.69 -10.26
N ARG A 28 13.65 7.06 -9.25
CA ARG A 28 15.09 7.27 -9.39
C ARG A 28 15.82 5.96 -9.71
N VAL A 29 15.54 4.90 -8.96
CA VAL A 29 16.16 3.59 -9.14
C VAL A 29 15.80 3.03 -10.51
N LYS A 30 14.52 3.08 -10.90
CA LYS A 30 14.05 2.69 -12.23
C LYS A 30 14.79 3.42 -13.35
N ALA A 31 14.94 4.75 -13.25
CA ALA A 31 15.67 5.51 -14.24
C ALA A 31 17.14 5.07 -14.36
N ARG A 32 17.81 4.82 -13.22
CA ARG A 32 19.21 4.37 -13.19
C ARG A 32 19.39 2.97 -13.78
N LEU A 33 18.50 2.04 -13.45
CA LEU A 33 18.48 0.69 -14.01
C LEU A 33 18.25 0.70 -15.53
N GLN A 34 17.54 1.71 -16.05
CA GLN A 34 17.34 1.95 -17.48
C GLN A 34 18.48 2.76 -18.15
N GLY A 35 19.59 3.01 -17.45
CA GLY A 35 20.72 3.79 -17.99
C GLY A 35 20.48 5.30 -18.09
N ARG A 36 19.43 5.84 -17.48
CA ARG A 36 19.08 7.28 -17.50
C ARG A 36 19.36 7.93 -16.14
N ARG A 37 19.63 9.25 -16.14
CA ARG A 37 19.85 9.99 -14.87
C ARG A 37 18.60 10.06 -13.99
N GLY A 38 17.43 10.26 -14.61
CA GLY A 38 16.14 10.43 -13.93
C GLY A 38 15.99 11.74 -13.15
N ALA A 39 14.77 12.04 -12.72
CA ALA A 39 14.48 13.15 -11.79
C ALA A 39 15.07 12.86 -10.39
N GLY A 40 15.16 13.89 -9.55
CA GLY A 40 15.61 13.74 -8.16
C GLY A 40 14.59 13.00 -7.29
N VAL A 41 15.03 12.44 -6.15
CA VAL A 41 14.15 11.73 -5.20
C VAL A 41 13.10 12.67 -4.59
N LEU A 42 13.40 13.97 -4.49
CA LEU A 42 12.46 14.98 -3.96
C LEU A 42 11.47 15.52 -5.02
N GLN A 43 11.55 15.06 -6.28
CA GLN A 43 10.67 15.54 -7.35
C GLN A 43 9.17 15.39 -7.02
N PRO A 44 8.69 14.27 -6.44
CA PRO A 44 7.27 14.12 -6.14
C PRO A 44 6.71 15.18 -5.20
N TYR A 45 7.51 15.73 -4.27
CA TYR A 45 7.06 16.85 -3.43
C TYR A 45 6.83 18.13 -4.25
N ALA A 46 7.71 18.41 -5.22
CA ALA A 46 7.54 19.54 -6.10
C ALA A 46 6.31 19.37 -7.01
N ASP A 47 6.03 18.13 -7.44
CA ASP A 47 4.84 17.81 -8.23
C ASP A 47 3.55 17.98 -7.42
N LEU A 48 3.50 17.51 -6.16
CA LEU A 48 2.36 17.72 -5.27
C LEU A 48 2.14 19.22 -4.98
N ARG A 49 3.22 19.96 -4.69
CA ARG A 49 3.14 21.42 -4.50
C ARG A 49 2.61 22.14 -5.73
N LYS A 50 3.06 21.74 -6.92
CA LYS A 50 2.59 22.27 -8.20
C LYS A 50 1.10 21.98 -8.40
N LEU A 51 0.64 20.76 -8.12
CA LEU A 51 -0.79 20.41 -8.22
C LEU A 51 -1.64 21.18 -7.21
N LEU A 52 -1.16 21.40 -6.00
CA LEU A 52 -1.85 22.21 -4.98
C LEU A 52 -2.03 23.67 -5.42
N ALA A 53 -1.07 24.22 -6.16
CA ALA A 53 -1.13 25.59 -6.67
C ALA A 53 -2.00 25.73 -7.93
N LYS A 54 -2.43 24.62 -8.55
CA LYS A 54 -3.30 24.64 -9.73
C LYS A 54 -4.77 24.71 -9.34
N GLU A 55 -5.55 25.40 -10.16
CA GLU A 55 -7.00 25.38 -10.07
C GLU A 55 -7.54 23.97 -10.33
N ALA A 56 -8.54 23.56 -9.54
CA ALA A 56 -9.26 22.31 -9.75
C ALA A 56 -10.46 22.57 -10.66
N VAL A 57 -10.38 22.07 -11.88
CA VAL A 57 -11.49 22.02 -12.82
C VAL A 57 -12.29 20.75 -12.52
N VAL A 58 -13.61 20.91 -12.32
CA VAL A 58 -14.54 19.83 -12.00
C VAL A 58 -15.68 19.90 -12.99
N SER A 59 -16.03 18.75 -13.60
CA SER A 59 -17.15 18.68 -14.54
C SER A 59 -18.48 18.98 -13.85
N GLU A 60 -19.38 19.69 -14.54
CA GLU A 60 -20.73 20.01 -14.08
C GLU A 60 -21.63 18.77 -13.93
N THR A 61 -21.28 17.67 -14.62
CA THR A 61 -22.03 16.41 -14.57
C THR A 61 -21.74 15.57 -13.33
N THR A 62 -20.71 15.93 -12.56
CA THR A 62 -20.27 15.15 -11.39
C THR A 62 -21.01 15.55 -10.11
N SER A 63 -21.23 14.57 -9.23
CA SER A 63 -21.94 14.82 -7.97
C SER A 63 -20.98 15.25 -6.85
N TRP A 64 -21.49 15.32 -5.62
CA TRP A 64 -20.67 15.53 -4.43
C TRP A 64 -19.64 14.43 -4.21
N ILE A 65 -19.89 13.21 -4.71
CA ILE A 65 -19.00 12.05 -4.57
C ILE A 65 -17.64 12.38 -5.20
N PHE A 66 -17.63 12.85 -6.46
CA PHE A 66 -16.40 13.24 -7.13
C PHE A 66 -15.55 14.24 -6.34
N ARG A 67 -16.19 15.25 -5.71
CA ARG A 67 -15.49 16.27 -4.91
C ARG A 67 -15.01 15.74 -3.55
N PHE A 68 -15.75 14.79 -2.96
CA PHE A 68 -15.47 14.24 -1.64
C PHE A 68 -14.42 13.12 -1.65
N THR A 69 -14.41 12.29 -2.69
CA THR A 69 -13.52 11.12 -2.83
C THR A 69 -12.03 11.40 -2.54
N PRO A 70 -11.40 12.49 -3.05
CA PRO A 70 -9.99 12.78 -2.76
C PRO A 70 -9.70 12.97 -1.27
N TYR A 71 -10.61 13.62 -0.53
CA TYR A 71 -10.47 13.82 0.91
C TYR A 71 -10.67 12.53 1.67
N LEU A 72 -11.65 11.72 1.25
CA LEU A 72 -11.89 10.40 1.83
C LEU A 72 -10.68 9.48 1.65
N LEU A 73 -10.07 9.44 0.46
CA LEU A 73 -8.88 8.65 0.17
C LEU A 73 -7.69 9.04 1.06
N ALA A 74 -7.44 10.35 1.21
CA ALA A 74 -6.40 10.81 2.12
C ALA A 74 -6.71 10.43 3.57
N ALA A 75 -7.97 10.60 4.01
CA ALA A 75 -8.40 10.28 5.37
C ALA A 75 -8.28 8.78 5.68
N THR A 76 -8.73 7.89 4.80
CA THR A 76 -8.64 6.44 5.01
C THR A 76 -7.18 6.00 5.09
N MET A 77 -6.28 6.54 4.25
CA MET A 77 -4.86 6.22 4.33
C MET A 77 -4.19 6.72 5.62
N LEU A 78 -4.55 7.92 6.09
CA LEU A 78 -4.05 8.44 7.38
C LEU A 78 -4.60 7.64 8.57
N LEU A 79 -5.86 7.21 8.52
CA LEU A 79 -6.44 6.34 9.55
C LEU A 79 -5.76 4.96 9.54
N SER A 80 -5.54 4.37 8.36
CA SER A 80 -4.78 3.13 8.21
C SER A 80 -3.37 3.29 8.77
N ALA A 81 -2.72 4.44 8.55
CA ALA A 81 -1.43 4.75 9.12
C ALA A 81 -1.44 4.69 10.65
N LEU A 82 -2.52 5.04 11.34
CA LEU A 82 -2.62 4.98 12.82
C LEU A 82 -2.89 3.57 13.37
N LEU A 83 -3.38 2.64 12.52
CA LEU A 83 -3.69 1.27 12.91
C LEU A 83 -2.50 0.31 12.75
N ILE A 84 -1.57 0.62 11.84
CA ILE A 84 -0.47 -0.29 11.52
C ILE A 84 0.74 -0.08 12.45
N PRO A 85 1.43 -1.16 12.89
CA PRO A 85 2.65 -1.05 13.67
C PRO A 85 3.82 -0.60 12.79
N LEU A 86 4.00 0.72 12.63
CA LEU A 86 5.07 1.32 11.81
C LEU A 86 6.42 1.36 12.53
N LEU A 87 6.48 2.08 13.66
CA LEU A 87 7.71 2.22 14.46
C LEU A 87 7.69 1.38 15.72
N THR A 88 6.52 1.24 16.34
CA THR A 88 6.36 0.57 17.62
C THR A 88 5.14 -0.34 17.61
N THR A 89 5.18 -1.39 18.42
CA THR A 89 4.03 -2.28 18.69
C THR A 89 3.04 -1.71 19.72
N ARG A 90 3.23 -0.46 20.14
CA ARG A 90 2.23 0.33 20.86
C ARG A 90 1.56 1.28 19.87
N THR A 91 0.72 0.74 19.00
CA THR A 91 0.01 1.60 18.05
C THR A 91 -1.04 2.46 18.77
N PRO A 92 -1.30 3.69 18.28
CA PRO A 92 -2.30 4.58 18.87
C PRO A 92 -3.71 3.98 18.94
N LEU A 93 -4.12 3.32 17.86
CA LEU A 93 -5.43 2.71 17.73
C LEU A 93 -5.37 1.18 17.84
N GLY A 94 -4.36 0.62 18.53
CA GLY A 94 -4.14 -0.83 18.63
C GLY A 94 -5.28 -1.62 19.24
N PHE A 95 -6.17 -0.98 20.00
CA PHE A 95 -7.38 -1.61 20.55
C PHE A 95 -8.44 -1.92 19.47
N VAL A 96 -8.43 -1.19 18.34
CA VAL A 96 -9.30 -1.43 17.16
C VAL A 96 -8.50 -2.01 15.99
N GLY A 97 -7.17 -1.83 16.01
CA GLY A 97 -6.21 -2.20 14.96
C GLY A 97 -6.11 -3.70 14.74
N ASN A 98 -7.07 -4.24 14.00
CA ASN A 98 -7.02 -5.59 13.45
C ASN A 98 -7.07 -5.54 11.91
N ILE A 99 -6.77 -6.69 11.32
CA ILE A 99 -6.76 -6.87 9.87
C ILE A 99 -8.08 -6.50 9.19
N ILE A 100 -9.22 -6.79 9.83
CA ILE A 100 -10.56 -6.58 9.26
C ILE A 100 -10.82 -5.09 9.07
N VAL A 101 -10.56 -4.28 10.12
CA VAL A 101 -10.75 -2.82 10.07
C VAL A 101 -9.84 -2.19 9.02
N LEU A 102 -8.59 -2.63 8.94
CA LEU A 102 -7.64 -2.14 7.93
C LEU A 102 -8.14 -2.44 6.50
N MET A 103 -8.65 -3.65 6.26
CA MET A 103 -9.21 -4.02 4.96
C MET A 103 -10.43 -3.16 4.61
N TYR A 104 -11.35 -2.93 5.56
CA TYR A 104 -12.51 -2.06 5.32
C TYR A 104 -12.11 -0.62 4.96
N LEU A 105 -11.04 -0.08 5.55
CA LEU A 105 -10.54 1.25 5.18
C LEU A 105 -9.98 1.29 3.75
N PHE A 106 -9.28 0.23 3.32
CA PHE A 106 -8.80 0.12 1.94
C PHE A 106 -9.97 -0.01 0.95
N LEU A 107 -10.90 -0.92 1.24
CA LEU A 107 -12.14 -1.13 0.48
C LEU A 107 -12.94 0.16 0.32
N LEU A 108 -13.11 0.92 1.41
CA LEU A 108 -13.84 2.18 1.40
C LEU A 108 -13.21 3.19 0.44
N GLY A 109 -11.88 3.31 0.44
CA GLY A 109 -11.15 4.16 -0.50
C GLY A 109 -11.33 3.70 -1.96
N THR A 110 -11.07 2.42 -2.22
CA THR A 110 -11.18 1.81 -3.56
C THR A 110 -12.60 1.94 -4.13
N PHE A 111 -13.63 1.73 -3.30
CA PHE A 111 -15.04 1.88 -3.66
C PHE A 111 -15.39 3.31 -4.09
N PHE A 112 -15.01 4.32 -3.30
CA PHE A 112 -15.30 5.73 -3.64
C PHE A 112 -14.49 6.22 -4.85
N LEU A 113 -13.28 5.71 -5.06
CA LEU A 113 -12.50 6.00 -6.25
C LEU A 113 -13.14 5.42 -7.51
N ALA A 114 -13.66 4.20 -7.45
CA ALA A 114 -14.41 3.59 -8.54
C ALA A 114 -15.70 4.37 -8.83
N LEU A 115 -16.47 4.75 -7.81
CA LEU A 115 -17.67 5.58 -8.00
C LEU A 115 -17.34 6.92 -8.67
N ALA A 116 -16.28 7.59 -8.23
CA ALA A 116 -15.84 8.84 -8.85
C ALA A 116 -15.44 8.67 -10.33
N GLY A 117 -14.80 7.54 -10.67
CA GLY A 117 -14.48 7.19 -12.06
C GLY A 117 -15.73 6.94 -12.93
N LEU A 118 -16.81 6.41 -12.35
CA LEU A 118 -18.09 6.21 -13.05
C LEU A 118 -18.86 7.53 -13.28
N GLU A 119 -18.82 8.46 -12.31
CA GLU A 119 -19.59 9.70 -12.37
C GLU A 119 -19.12 10.70 -13.42
N ALA A 120 -17.82 10.69 -13.76
CA ALA A 120 -17.28 11.66 -14.68
C ALA A 120 -17.80 11.50 -16.12
N GLY A 121 -18.50 10.40 -16.42
CA GLY A 121 -19.21 10.21 -17.68
C GLY A 121 -18.30 9.92 -18.88
N SER A 122 -17.00 9.69 -18.64
CA SER A 122 -16.06 9.30 -19.68
C SER A 122 -16.07 7.77 -19.91
N ALA A 123 -15.87 7.34 -21.15
CA ALA A 123 -15.81 5.92 -21.48
C ALA A 123 -14.66 5.19 -20.73
N PHE A 124 -13.56 5.91 -20.47
CA PHE A 124 -12.39 5.37 -19.79
C PHE A 124 -12.58 5.21 -18.29
N GLY A 125 -13.23 6.16 -17.61
CA GLY A 125 -13.52 6.06 -16.19
C GLY A 125 -14.38 4.84 -15.87
N GLY A 126 -15.39 4.58 -16.71
CA GLY A 126 -16.21 3.36 -16.69
C GLY A 126 -15.39 2.06 -16.78
N MET A 127 -14.55 1.97 -17.82
CA MET A 127 -13.69 0.80 -18.05
C MET A 127 -12.65 0.61 -16.94
N GLY A 128 -12.01 1.69 -16.47
CA GLY A 128 -11.03 1.67 -15.39
C GLY A 128 -11.64 1.16 -14.09
N SER A 129 -12.79 1.71 -13.71
CA SER A 129 -13.51 1.33 -12.49
C SER A 129 -13.92 -0.14 -12.50
N SER A 130 -14.46 -0.62 -13.62
CA SER A 130 -14.82 -2.05 -13.77
C SER A 130 -13.62 -2.98 -13.62
N ARG A 131 -12.47 -2.61 -14.21
CA ARG A 131 -11.23 -3.40 -14.13
C ARG A 131 -10.64 -3.38 -12.72
N GLU A 132 -10.61 -2.23 -12.08
CA GLU A 132 -10.11 -2.09 -10.71
C GLU A 132 -10.95 -2.94 -9.75
N MET A 133 -12.29 -2.90 -9.85
CA MET A 133 -13.16 -3.72 -9.01
C MET A 133 -12.94 -5.23 -9.24
N ALA A 134 -12.68 -5.64 -10.48
CA ALA A 134 -12.36 -7.04 -10.78
C ALA A 134 -11.01 -7.48 -10.18
N VAL A 135 -10.01 -6.59 -10.17
CA VAL A 135 -8.70 -6.85 -9.53
C VAL A 135 -8.86 -6.89 -8.01
N ALA A 136 -9.52 -5.90 -7.42
CA ALA A 136 -9.76 -5.81 -5.97
C ALA A 136 -10.51 -7.05 -5.45
N ALA A 137 -11.56 -7.49 -6.14
CA ALA A 137 -12.34 -8.67 -5.76
C ALA A 137 -11.50 -9.97 -5.67
N LEU A 138 -10.39 -10.06 -6.42
CA LEU A 138 -9.47 -11.20 -6.38
C LEU A 138 -8.28 -10.98 -5.42
N ALA A 139 -7.84 -9.73 -5.29
CA ALA A 139 -6.70 -9.32 -4.49
C ALA A 139 -7.02 -9.33 -2.98
N GLU A 140 -8.13 -8.71 -2.57
CA GLU A 140 -8.46 -8.48 -1.16
C GLU A 140 -8.61 -9.77 -0.33
N PRO A 141 -9.27 -10.84 -0.80
CA PRO A 141 -9.30 -12.10 -0.05
C PRO A 141 -7.90 -12.67 0.20
N THR A 142 -6.97 -12.45 -0.72
CA THR A 142 -5.59 -12.92 -0.57
C THR A 142 -4.85 -12.13 0.50
N VAL A 143 -5.05 -10.80 0.61
CA VAL A 143 -4.52 -9.98 1.72
C VAL A 143 -4.98 -10.55 3.05
N MET A 144 -6.28 -10.84 3.16
CA MET A 144 -6.88 -11.37 4.38
C MET A 144 -6.28 -12.72 4.77
N ILE A 145 -6.22 -13.66 3.83
CA ILE A 145 -5.71 -15.01 4.10
C ILE A 145 -4.21 -14.99 4.41
N ALA A 146 -3.42 -14.17 3.72
CA ALA A 146 -1.97 -14.10 3.94
C ALA A 146 -1.62 -13.60 5.35
N ILE A 147 -2.28 -12.54 5.83
CA ILE A 147 -2.09 -12.07 7.21
C ILE A 147 -2.77 -13.03 8.20
N PHE A 148 -3.90 -13.64 7.85
CA PHE A 148 -4.54 -14.65 8.71
C PHE A 148 -3.62 -15.86 8.95
N ALA A 149 -2.87 -16.30 7.93
CA ALA A 149 -1.92 -17.41 8.05
C ALA A 149 -0.89 -17.15 9.17
N ILE A 150 -0.30 -15.95 9.22
CA ILE A 150 0.66 -15.59 10.28
C ILE A 150 -0.05 -15.29 11.61
N ALA A 151 -1.29 -14.80 11.59
CA ALA A 151 -2.10 -14.57 12.79
C ALA A 151 -2.47 -15.87 13.51
N LEU A 152 -2.65 -16.99 12.79
CA LEU A 152 -2.96 -18.30 13.37
C LEU A 152 -1.88 -18.77 14.35
N HIS A 153 -0.61 -18.58 14.01
CA HIS A 153 0.51 -18.93 14.89
C HIS A 153 0.49 -18.10 16.19
N VAL A 154 0.06 -16.85 16.10
CA VAL A 154 0.00 -15.91 17.22
C VAL A 154 -1.25 -16.10 18.06
N GLY A 155 -2.34 -16.64 17.49
CA GLY A 155 -3.63 -16.78 18.15
C GLY A 155 -4.36 -15.44 18.36
N ASN A 156 -3.97 -14.39 17.65
CA ASN A 156 -4.56 -13.05 17.74
C ASN A 156 -4.51 -12.35 16.37
N THR A 157 -5.57 -11.61 16.03
CA THR A 157 -5.69 -10.84 14.77
C THR A 157 -5.20 -9.39 14.89
N GLY A 158 -4.78 -8.97 16.09
CA GLY A 158 -4.18 -7.65 16.33
C GLY A 158 -2.78 -7.55 15.72
N LEU A 159 -2.57 -6.53 14.88
CA LEU A 159 -1.33 -6.36 14.12
C LEU A 159 -0.10 -6.19 15.02
N ASP A 160 -0.27 -5.50 16.15
CA ASP A 160 0.79 -5.30 17.15
C ASP A 160 1.32 -6.61 17.73
N GLU A 161 0.41 -7.55 17.99
CA GLU A 161 0.75 -8.84 18.58
C GLU A 161 1.43 -9.75 17.56
N ILE A 162 1.01 -9.68 16.28
CA ILE A 162 1.66 -10.38 15.18
C ILE A 162 3.14 -9.97 15.08
N VAL A 163 3.41 -8.66 15.10
CA VAL A 163 4.79 -8.14 15.04
C VAL A 163 5.59 -8.52 16.28
N ARG A 164 4.97 -8.44 17.48
CA ARG A 164 5.64 -8.77 18.74
C ARG A 164 6.07 -10.23 18.79
N ARG A 165 5.18 -11.16 18.43
CA ARG A 165 5.49 -12.59 18.43
C ARG A 165 6.44 -13.00 17.31
N GLY A 166 6.27 -12.44 16.12
CA GLY A 166 7.20 -12.68 15.01
C GLY A 166 8.63 -12.22 15.31
N ALA A 167 8.80 -11.19 16.15
CA ALA A 167 10.12 -10.75 16.58
C ALA A 167 10.75 -11.63 17.67
N SER A 168 9.93 -12.25 18.53
CA SER A 168 10.42 -13.14 19.58
C SER A 168 10.88 -14.49 19.07
N ASP A 169 10.40 -14.92 17.90
CA ASP A 169 10.78 -16.19 17.29
C ASP A 169 11.21 -16.01 15.81
N PRO A 170 12.51 -15.70 15.59
CA PRO A 170 13.04 -15.50 14.24
C PRO A 170 13.01 -16.73 13.35
N LEU A 171 12.93 -17.95 13.91
CA LEU A 171 12.92 -19.18 13.13
C LEU A 171 11.60 -19.35 12.37
N LEU A 172 10.50 -18.82 12.90
CA LEU A 172 9.21 -18.80 12.21
C LEU A 172 9.25 -18.02 10.91
N LEU A 173 10.10 -16.99 10.82
CA LEU A 173 10.25 -16.18 9.62
C LEU A 173 10.80 -16.98 8.44
N LEU A 174 11.50 -18.09 8.73
CA LEU A 174 12.04 -19.03 7.75
C LEU A 174 11.10 -20.21 7.48
N SER A 175 9.97 -20.30 8.19
CA SER A 175 9.01 -21.38 7.97
C SER A 175 8.42 -21.29 6.55
N PRO A 176 8.15 -22.44 5.90
CA PRO A 176 7.55 -22.45 4.57
C PRO A 176 6.23 -21.67 4.52
N GLY A 177 5.38 -21.81 5.54
CA GLY A 177 4.12 -21.08 5.65
C GLY A 177 4.32 -19.56 5.64
N HIS A 178 5.29 -19.05 6.41
CA HIS A 178 5.58 -17.62 6.46
C HIS A 178 6.08 -17.07 5.12
N LEU A 179 6.97 -17.80 4.45
CA LEU A 179 7.49 -17.42 3.13
C LEU A 179 6.40 -17.42 2.05
N LEU A 180 5.51 -18.42 2.07
CA LEU A 180 4.37 -18.49 1.15
C LEU A 180 3.42 -17.31 1.36
N ALA A 181 3.10 -16.98 2.62
CA ALA A 181 2.26 -15.83 2.95
C ALA A 181 2.94 -14.50 2.56
N PHE A 182 4.25 -14.37 2.75
CA PHE A 182 5.02 -13.20 2.33
C PHE A 182 4.94 -12.99 0.82
N VAL A 183 5.16 -14.04 0.03
CA VAL A 183 5.10 -13.97 -1.44
C VAL A 183 3.68 -13.65 -1.91
N ALA A 184 2.67 -14.29 -1.31
CA ALA A 184 1.27 -14.02 -1.62
C ALA A 184 0.91 -12.55 -1.36
N PHE A 185 1.27 -12.03 -0.18
CA PHE A 185 1.03 -10.65 0.20
C PHE A 185 1.79 -9.67 -0.71
N PHE A 186 3.04 -10.00 -1.08
CA PHE A 186 3.84 -9.17 -1.98
C PHE A 186 3.20 -9.04 -3.37
N ILE A 187 2.74 -10.15 -3.97
CA ILE A 187 2.05 -10.12 -5.27
C ILE A 187 0.81 -9.22 -5.21
N VAL A 188 0.03 -9.33 -4.13
CA VAL A 188 -1.17 -8.52 -3.98
C VAL A 188 -0.85 -7.06 -3.68
N ALA A 189 0.21 -6.78 -2.90
CA ALA A 189 0.67 -5.42 -2.68
C ALA A 189 1.03 -4.73 -4.01
N LEU A 190 1.61 -5.44 -4.98
CA LEU A 190 1.84 -4.91 -6.33
C LEU A 190 0.51 -4.61 -7.06
N ALA A 191 -0.47 -5.52 -6.95
CA ALA A 191 -1.78 -5.36 -7.57
C ALA A 191 -2.54 -4.15 -7.01
N GLU A 192 -2.67 -4.07 -5.69
CA GLU A 192 -3.39 -3.02 -4.97
C GLU A 192 -2.76 -1.63 -5.11
N THR A 193 -1.47 -1.56 -5.40
CA THR A 193 -0.74 -0.29 -5.59
C THR A 193 -0.57 0.08 -7.06
N GLY A 194 -1.21 -0.66 -7.98
CA GLY A 194 -1.19 -0.39 -9.42
C GLY A 194 0.21 -0.53 -10.05
N ARG A 195 1.05 -1.40 -9.50
CA ARG A 195 2.45 -1.59 -9.92
C ARG A 195 2.58 -2.73 -10.93
N LEU A 196 3.71 -2.74 -11.65
CA LEU A 196 4.02 -3.83 -12.56
C LEU A 196 4.20 -5.12 -11.74
N PRO A 197 3.69 -6.26 -12.25
CA PRO A 197 3.22 -6.48 -13.62
C PRO A 197 1.71 -6.23 -13.85
N VAL A 198 0.96 -5.76 -12.85
CA VAL A 198 -0.51 -5.64 -12.88
C VAL A 198 -0.95 -4.38 -13.64
N ASP A 199 -0.48 -3.21 -13.22
CA ASP A 199 -0.68 -1.96 -13.93
C ASP A 199 0.64 -1.18 -14.05
N ASN A 200 0.65 -0.10 -14.85
CA ASN A 200 1.81 0.76 -14.99
C ASN A 200 1.39 2.23 -14.78
N PRO A 201 1.78 2.86 -13.65
CA PRO A 201 1.41 4.24 -13.34
C PRO A 201 2.11 5.26 -14.25
N ALA A 202 3.06 4.82 -15.09
CA ALA A 202 3.73 5.68 -16.06
C ALA A 202 3.10 5.63 -17.46
N THR A 203 2.08 4.78 -17.68
CA THR A 203 1.46 4.63 -19.00
C THR A 203 0.13 5.37 -19.04
N HIS A 204 0.07 6.42 -19.86
CA HIS A 204 -1.16 7.16 -20.16
C HIS A 204 -1.84 6.65 -21.45
N LEU A 205 -1.72 5.36 -21.76
CA LEU A 205 -2.39 4.75 -22.92
C LEU A 205 -3.81 4.35 -22.53
N GLU A 206 -4.75 5.24 -22.84
CA GLU A 206 -6.13 5.27 -22.34
C GLU A 206 -6.84 3.91 -22.31
N LEU A 207 -6.70 3.12 -23.38
CA LEU A 207 -7.36 1.81 -23.53
C LEU A 207 -6.89 0.73 -22.54
N THR A 208 -5.65 0.80 -22.07
CA THR A 208 -5.05 -0.25 -21.23
C THR A 208 -4.99 0.11 -19.75
N MET A 209 -5.25 1.37 -19.40
CA MET A 209 -5.17 1.85 -18.01
C MET A 209 -6.19 1.16 -17.11
N ILE A 210 -5.83 0.96 -15.85
CA ILE A 210 -6.75 0.54 -14.80
C ILE A 210 -6.87 1.70 -13.81
N HIS A 211 -5.80 1.99 -13.07
CA HIS A 211 -5.82 2.99 -12.00
C HIS A 211 -5.87 4.42 -12.56
N GLU A 212 -4.99 4.72 -13.52
CA GLU A 212 -4.92 6.03 -14.18
C GLU A 212 -6.26 6.41 -14.86
N ALA A 213 -7.01 5.42 -15.37
CA ALA A 213 -8.29 5.66 -16.03
C ALA A 213 -9.37 6.22 -15.07
N MET A 214 -9.34 5.86 -13.80
CA MET A 214 -10.29 6.37 -12.80
C MET A 214 -10.00 7.82 -12.40
N VAL A 215 -8.75 8.29 -12.59
CA VAL A 215 -8.31 9.61 -12.13
C VAL A 215 -8.17 10.65 -13.25
N LEU A 216 -8.42 10.29 -14.51
CA LEU A 216 -8.21 11.16 -15.68
C LEU A 216 -8.88 12.53 -15.58
N GLU A 217 -10.07 12.58 -14.99
CA GLU A 217 -10.91 13.78 -14.94
C GLU A 217 -10.57 14.67 -13.72
N TYR A 218 -9.66 14.21 -12.85
CA TYR A 218 -9.22 14.99 -11.71
C TYR A 218 -8.08 15.95 -12.07
N SER A 219 -8.14 17.15 -11.49
CA SER A 219 -7.14 18.18 -11.70
C SER A 219 -6.84 18.97 -10.41
N GLY A 220 -5.74 19.71 -10.42
CA GLY A 220 -5.31 20.60 -9.35
C GLY A 220 -5.22 19.91 -7.98
N ARG A 221 -5.79 20.55 -6.96
CA ARG A 221 -5.79 20.06 -5.57
C ARG A 221 -6.42 18.67 -5.38
N HIS A 222 -7.40 18.29 -6.19
CA HIS A 222 -8.06 16.98 -6.04
C HIS A 222 -7.13 15.87 -6.52
N LEU A 223 -6.47 16.06 -7.66
CA LEU A 223 -5.48 15.11 -8.16
C LEU A 223 -4.27 15.02 -7.20
N MET A 224 -3.85 16.13 -6.60
CA MET A 224 -2.80 16.14 -5.56
C MET A 224 -3.12 15.18 -4.41
N LEU A 225 -4.34 15.27 -3.87
CA LEU A 225 -4.76 14.43 -2.74
C LEU A 225 -4.83 12.94 -3.13
N ILE A 226 -5.29 12.63 -4.34
CA ILE A 226 -5.36 11.24 -4.84
C ILE A 226 -3.95 10.67 -5.01
N GLU A 227 -3.04 11.40 -5.64
CA GLU A 227 -1.63 11.00 -5.82
C GLU A 227 -0.92 10.83 -4.47
N TRP A 228 -1.19 11.72 -3.52
CA TRP A 228 -0.66 11.62 -2.17
C TRP A 228 -1.20 10.39 -1.44
N ALA A 229 -2.51 10.12 -1.54
CA ALA A 229 -3.13 8.93 -0.98
C ALA A 229 -2.60 7.64 -1.63
N ALA A 230 -2.40 7.60 -2.95
CA ALA A 230 -1.81 6.46 -3.64
C ALA A 230 -0.36 6.19 -3.18
N GLY A 231 0.42 7.25 -2.96
CA GLY A 231 1.74 7.15 -2.35
C GLY A 231 1.71 6.62 -0.91
N MET A 232 0.75 7.07 -0.11
CA MET A 232 0.54 6.55 1.24
C MET A 232 0.11 5.08 1.21
N LYS A 233 -0.78 4.68 0.29
CA LYS A 233 -1.18 3.28 0.07
C LYS A 233 0.06 2.42 -0.19
N LEU A 234 0.94 2.83 -1.11
CA LEU A 234 2.20 2.12 -1.37
C LEU A 234 3.06 1.97 -0.10
N LEU A 235 3.28 3.07 0.63
CA LEU A 235 4.08 3.04 1.86
C LEU A 235 3.46 2.11 2.90
N VAL A 236 2.15 2.19 3.11
CA VAL A 236 1.40 1.36 4.06
C VAL A 236 1.53 -0.13 3.70
N PHE A 237 1.35 -0.51 2.44
CA PHE A 237 1.53 -1.90 2.01
C PHE A 237 2.97 -2.40 2.20
N LEU A 238 3.98 -1.57 1.88
CA LEU A 238 5.38 -1.95 2.12
C LEU A 238 5.73 -1.99 3.61
N ALA A 239 5.15 -1.10 4.41
CA ALA A 239 5.32 -1.11 5.86
C ALA A 239 4.71 -2.38 6.46
N LEU A 240 3.50 -2.76 6.05
CA LEU A 240 2.85 -4.02 6.44
C LEU A 240 3.70 -5.22 6.05
N LEU A 241 4.10 -5.31 4.79
CA LEU A 241 4.96 -6.39 4.31
C LEU A 241 6.28 -6.44 5.11
N SER A 242 6.88 -5.28 5.38
CA SER A 242 8.14 -5.21 6.12
C SER A 242 8.01 -5.55 7.59
N ASN A 243 6.96 -5.12 8.29
CA ASN A 243 6.88 -5.25 9.74
C ASN A 243 6.13 -6.49 10.18
N LEU A 244 5.12 -6.96 9.45
CA LEU A 244 4.42 -8.20 9.78
C LEU A 244 5.27 -9.43 9.45
N PHE A 245 5.98 -9.41 8.32
CA PHE A 245 6.77 -10.55 7.89
C PHE A 245 8.26 -10.46 8.21
N LEU A 246 8.80 -9.26 8.46
CA LEU A 246 10.20 -9.05 8.84
C LEU A 246 10.26 -8.08 10.04
N PRO A 247 9.77 -8.49 11.23
CA PRO A 247 9.58 -7.60 12.38
C PRO A 247 10.90 -7.13 13.05
N TRP A 248 12.06 -7.39 12.45
CA TRP A 248 13.34 -6.89 12.95
C TRP A 248 13.39 -5.35 12.99
N GLY A 249 13.93 -4.84 14.09
CA GLY A 249 14.10 -3.41 14.33
C GLY A 249 12.85 -2.68 14.82
N VAL A 250 11.69 -3.31 14.96
CA VAL A 250 10.49 -2.62 15.50
C VAL A 250 10.64 -2.39 17.02
N ALA A 251 10.26 -1.21 17.51
CA ALA A 251 10.41 -0.85 18.91
C ALA A 251 9.29 -1.45 19.80
N PHE A 252 9.65 -2.24 20.81
CA PHE A 252 8.71 -2.71 21.85
C PHE A 252 8.53 -1.71 22.99
N THR A 253 9.49 -0.81 23.16
CA THR A 253 9.48 0.24 24.20
C THR A 253 9.55 1.60 23.54
N VAL A 254 8.88 2.59 24.15
CA VAL A 254 8.83 3.97 23.64
C VAL A 254 9.99 4.78 24.21
N THR A 255 11.21 4.29 23.99
CA THR A 255 12.43 5.04 24.33
C THR A 255 12.96 5.75 23.09
N PRO A 256 13.54 6.96 23.19
CA PRO A 256 14.04 7.69 22.03
C PRO A 256 15.05 6.89 21.19
N SER A 257 15.92 6.13 21.84
CA SER A 257 16.90 5.27 21.17
C SER A 257 16.23 4.12 20.40
N ALA A 258 15.25 3.43 21.00
CA ALA A 258 14.51 2.37 20.32
C ALA A 258 13.72 2.89 19.12
N LEU A 259 13.09 4.06 19.24
CA LEU A 259 12.37 4.70 18.12
C LEU A 259 13.32 5.11 17.00
N ALA A 260 14.52 5.60 17.31
CA ALA A 260 15.53 5.93 16.30
C ALA A 260 16.00 4.69 15.52
N VAL A 261 16.26 3.58 16.23
CA VAL A 261 16.58 2.30 15.59
C VAL A 261 15.44 1.81 14.70
N ALA A 262 14.19 1.90 15.19
CA ALA A 262 13.02 1.50 14.42
C ALA A 262 12.81 2.33 13.16
N PHE A 263 13.06 3.63 13.24
CA PHE A 263 12.98 4.51 12.08
C PHE A 263 14.02 4.16 11.02
N ILE A 264 15.28 3.93 11.43
CA ILE A 264 16.36 3.50 10.52
C ILE A 264 16.03 2.14 9.90
N ALA A 265 15.59 1.18 10.71
CA ALA A 265 15.21 -0.15 10.23
C ALA A 265 14.05 -0.07 9.23
N LEU A 266 13.03 0.76 9.49
CA LEU A 266 11.92 0.99 8.57
C LEU A 266 12.41 1.54 7.22
N ILE A 267 13.27 2.57 7.23
CA ILE A 267 13.84 3.15 6.00
C ILE A 267 14.59 2.08 5.20
N ILE A 268 15.42 1.27 5.86
CA ILE A 268 16.21 0.23 5.19
C ILE A 268 15.28 -0.82 4.57
N LYS A 269 14.31 -1.35 5.34
CA LYS A 269 13.40 -2.42 4.87
C LYS A 269 12.50 -1.93 3.75
N VAL A 270 11.82 -0.80 3.94
CA VAL A 270 10.93 -0.21 2.94
C VAL A 270 11.72 0.24 1.70
N GLY A 271 12.92 0.79 1.89
CA GLY A 271 13.82 1.16 0.80
C GLY A 271 14.29 -0.04 -0.03
N ALA A 272 14.63 -1.16 0.62
CA ALA A 272 14.99 -2.40 -0.05
C ALA A 272 13.81 -2.97 -0.86
N LEU A 273 12.60 -2.98 -0.28
CA LEU A 273 11.39 -3.39 -0.99
C LEU A 273 11.07 -2.48 -2.18
N ALA A 274 11.26 -1.17 -2.02
CA ALA A 274 11.09 -0.20 -3.10
C ALA A 274 12.10 -0.38 -4.25
N ILE A 275 13.36 -0.71 -3.93
CA ILE A 275 14.36 -1.09 -4.92
C ILE A 275 13.95 -2.38 -5.63
N GLY A 276 13.42 -3.36 -4.88
CA GLY A 276 12.86 -4.59 -5.45
C GLY A 276 11.71 -4.33 -6.42
N ILE A 277 10.76 -3.46 -6.06
CA ILE A 277 9.69 -3.01 -6.95
C ILE A 277 10.27 -2.34 -8.19
N ALA A 278 11.24 -1.43 -8.04
CA ALA A 278 11.85 -0.75 -9.17
C ALA A 278 12.55 -1.75 -10.12
N ALA A 279 13.22 -2.78 -9.59
CA ALA A 279 13.84 -3.84 -10.37
C ALA A 279 12.78 -4.66 -11.14
N ILE A 280 11.69 -5.05 -10.48
CA ILE A 280 10.56 -5.74 -11.12
C ILE A 280 9.95 -4.87 -12.22
N GLU A 281 9.70 -3.59 -11.95
CA GLU A 281 9.17 -2.63 -12.93
C GLU A 281 10.10 -2.41 -14.13
N THR A 282 11.40 -2.67 -13.99
CA THR A 282 12.35 -2.62 -15.12
C THR A 282 12.50 -3.95 -15.85
N ALA A 283 12.33 -5.08 -15.16
CA ALA A 283 12.53 -6.41 -15.72
C ALA A 283 11.24 -6.98 -16.36
N MET A 284 10.07 -6.57 -15.88
CA MET A 284 8.78 -7.10 -16.31
C MET A 284 7.99 -6.10 -17.15
N ALA A 285 7.29 -6.63 -18.14
CA ALA A 285 6.27 -5.89 -18.88
C ALA A 285 4.90 -6.02 -18.19
N LYS A 286 4.01 -5.08 -18.49
CA LYS A 286 2.61 -5.13 -18.05
C LYS A 286 1.92 -6.38 -18.60
N LEU A 287 1.27 -7.14 -17.72
CA LEU A 287 0.46 -8.29 -18.12
C LEU A 287 -0.84 -7.84 -18.79
N ARG A 288 -1.33 -8.66 -19.71
CA ARG A 288 -2.67 -8.47 -20.28
C ARG A 288 -3.72 -8.69 -19.21
N LEU A 289 -4.79 -7.88 -19.20
CA LEU A 289 -5.90 -7.94 -18.25
C LEU A 289 -6.39 -9.39 -18.02
N PHE A 290 -6.55 -10.17 -19.10
CA PHE A 290 -7.02 -11.57 -19.03
C PHE A 290 -6.07 -12.55 -18.32
N ARG A 291 -4.80 -12.17 -18.06
CA ARG A 291 -3.84 -12.96 -17.29
C ARG A 291 -3.78 -12.57 -15.81
N LEU A 292 -4.34 -11.42 -15.42
CA LEU A 292 -4.36 -10.98 -14.02
C LEU A 292 -5.10 -11.97 -13.12
N PRO A 293 -6.27 -12.54 -13.52
CA PRO A 293 -6.95 -13.52 -12.68
C PRO A 293 -6.09 -14.73 -12.33
N ALA A 294 -5.25 -15.21 -13.24
CA ALA A 294 -4.34 -16.33 -12.99
C ALA A 294 -3.20 -15.97 -12.03
N LEU A 295 -2.69 -14.74 -12.09
CA LEU A 295 -1.68 -14.25 -11.14
C LEU A 295 -2.26 -14.13 -9.73
N LEU A 296 -3.45 -13.53 -9.61
CA LEU A 296 -4.11 -13.28 -8.32
C LEU A 296 -4.66 -14.56 -7.69
N SER A 297 -5.19 -15.49 -8.49
CA SER A 297 -5.56 -16.82 -7.99
C SER A 297 -4.34 -17.63 -7.57
N GLY A 298 -3.19 -17.46 -8.25
CA GLY A 298 -1.90 -17.99 -7.83
C GLY A 298 -1.49 -17.46 -6.46
N SER A 299 -1.55 -16.14 -6.23
CA SER A 299 -1.27 -15.58 -4.90
C SER A 299 -2.26 -16.06 -3.83
N PHE A 300 -3.54 -16.18 -4.16
CA PHE A 300 -4.54 -16.75 -3.27
C PHE A 300 -4.22 -18.19 -2.86
N ALA A 301 -3.82 -19.02 -3.83
CA ALA A 301 -3.40 -20.40 -3.57
C ALA A 301 -2.16 -20.47 -2.66
N LEU A 302 -1.17 -19.58 -2.86
CA LEU A 302 -0.02 -19.48 -1.96
C LEU A 302 -0.42 -19.10 -0.54
N ALA A 303 -1.35 -18.16 -0.38
CA ALA A 303 -1.87 -17.78 0.93
C ALA A 303 -2.63 -18.93 1.61
N LEU A 304 -3.42 -19.70 0.86
CA LEU A 304 -4.12 -20.88 1.37
C LEU A 304 -3.13 -21.98 1.79
N LEU A 305 -2.09 -22.23 0.98
CA LEU A 305 -1.02 -23.15 1.33
C LEU A 305 -0.25 -22.71 2.57
N ALA A 306 -0.08 -21.40 2.77
CA ALA A 306 0.51 -20.87 4.00
C ALA A 306 -0.33 -21.23 5.24
N VAL A 307 -1.65 -21.03 5.17
CA VAL A 307 -2.58 -21.44 6.25
C VAL A 307 -2.46 -22.94 6.54
N ILE A 308 -2.50 -23.76 5.49
CA ILE A 308 -2.36 -25.23 5.62
C ILE A 308 -1.01 -25.56 6.27
N SER A 309 0.09 -24.96 5.81
CA SER A 309 1.41 -25.20 6.38
C SER A 309 1.45 -24.91 7.88
N PHE A 310 0.87 -23.80 8.34
CA PHE A 310 0.84 -23.48 9.78
C PHE A 310 -0.07 -24.38 10.61
N LEU A 311 -1.09 -25.00 10.00
CA LEU A 311 -1.97 -25.95 10.70
C LEU A 311 -1.32 -27.33 10.86
N PHE A 312 -0.54 -27.78 9.87
CA PHE A 312 0.04 -29.13 9.86
C PHE A 312 1.49 -29.19 10.35
N VAL A 313 2.26 -28.12 10.14
CA VAL A 313 3.65 -28.01 10.62
C VAL A 313 3.62 -27.17 11.89
N LYS A 314 3.56 -27.84 13.04
CA LYS A 314 3.68 -27.20 14.36
C LYS A 314 5.12 -26.84 14.66
#